data_AF-A0A6C0FLI2-F1
#
_entry.id   AF-A0A6C0FLI2-F1
#
_cell.length_a   1.000
_cell.length_b   1.000
_cell.length_c   1.000
_cell.angle_alpha   90.00
_cell.angle_beta   90.00
_cell.angle_gamma   90.00
#
_symmetry.space_group_name_H-M   'P 1'
#
loop_
_entity.id
_entity.type
_entity.pdbx_description
1 polymer ?
#
loop_
_entity_poly.entity_id
_entity_poly.type
_entity_poly.pdbx_seq_one_letter_code
_entity_poly.pdbx_strand_id
1 'polypeptide(L)'
;MRRFATLGILLAVVGVAGCSGGKGDLPVTPAPTSQSPEPEESPIETATPVVEAARGSRANPLTPGESRKISDESAFTVSGGATTFDAWPTVQAENQFNTPPADGRSYIMFPLSVAIDWPTIQKQAADDGSTTDGGFSAQYSLTVAFVGTDGISYGSNEADYCGVIPNDWMSVNPVFDSATVTGNVCVSAPTQVIPGGTWVVSNVVNDAVFVAAQ
;
A
#
# COMPACT_ATOMS: atom_id res chain seq x y z
N MET A 1 -6.72 -11.09 44.33
CA MET A 1 -6.24 -12.28 45.07
C MET A 1 -5.07 -12.88 44.30
N ARG A 2 -3.95 -13.10 45.00
CA ARG A 2 -2.68 -13.67 44.51
C ARG A 2 -2.88 -15.04 43.85
N ARG A 3 -2.07 -15.39 42.83
CA ARG A 3 -1.10 -16.51 42.87
C ARG A 3 0.05 -16.27 41.87
N PHE A 4 1.26 -16.28 42.41
CA PHE A 4 2.54 -16.35 41.72
C PHE A 4 2.82 -17.80 41.27
N ALA A 5 3.56 -17.96 40.17
CA ALA A 5 4.32 -19.18 39.88
C ALA A 5 5.65 -18.82 39.17
N THR A 6 6.71 -18.81 39.97
CA THR A 6 8.13 -19.06 39.66
C THR A 6 8.30 -20.45 39.01
N LEU A 7 9.36 -20.92 38.35
CA LEU A 7 10.79 -20.63 38.17
C LEU A 7 11.30 -21.65 37.11
N GLY A 8 12.39 -21.39 36.37
CA GLY A 8 13.11 -22.48 35.69
C GLY A 8 14.17 -22.07 34.68
N ILE A 9 15.33 -21.60 35.16
CA ILE A 9 16.56 -21.38 34.37
C ILE A 9 17.33 -22.71 34.29
N LEU A 10 17.75 -23.13 33.10
CA LEU A 10 18.73 -24.21 32.91
C LEU A 10 20.07 -23.64 32.43
N LEU A 11 21.11 -23.82 33.26
CA LEU A 11 22.52 -23.63 32.95
C LEU A 11 23.07 -24.91 32.30
N ALA A 12 23.88 -24.79 31.25
CA ALA A 12 24.69 -25.89 30.71
C ALA A 12 26.19 -25.56 30.83
N VAL A 13 26.94 -26.57 31.29
CA VAL A 13 28.28 -26.51 31.86
C VAL A 13 29.38 -26.69 30.79
N VAL A 14 30.45 -25.92 30.92
CA VAL A 14 31.72 -26.01 30.18
C VAL A 14 32.58 -27.16 30.73
N GLY A 15 33.08 -28.03 29.86
CA GLY A 15 34.05 -29.08 30.21
C GLY A 15 35.45 -28.79 29.67
N VAL A 16 36.43 -28.67 30.56
CA VAL A 16 37.88 -28.63 30.25
C VAL A 16 38.57 -29.76 31.02
N ALA A 17 39.33 -30.59 30.31
CA ALA A 17 40.39 -31.49 30.80
C ALA A 17 41.17 -31.95 29.55
N GLY A 18 42.49 -32.16 29.49
CA GLY A 18 43.60 -32.13 30.44
C GLY A 18 44.85 -32.65 29.68
N CYS A 19 46.05 -32.21 30.07
CA CYS A 19 47.33 -32.48 29.40
C CYS A 19 47.85 -33.93 29.53
N SER A 20 48.66 -34.39 28.58
CA SER A 20 49.80 -35.29 28.87
C SER A 20 50.86 -35.20 27.78
N GLY A 21 52.14 -35.10 28.18
CA GLY A 21 53.30 -34.97 27.30
C GLY A 21 54.03 -36.29 27.05
N GLY A 22 54.68 -36.42 25.89
CA GLY A 22 55.59 -37.50 25.54
C GLY A 22 56.55 -37.07 24.43
N LYS A 23 57.86 -37.23 24.69
CA LYS A 23 58.97 -36.99 23.74
C LYS A 23 59.13 -38.19 22.80
N GLY A 24 59.51 -37.95 21.54
CA GLY A 24 60.07 -38.99 20.68
C GLY A 24 59.95 -38.72 19.18
N ASP A 25 61.06 -38.28 18.60
CA ASP A 25 61.58 -38.48 17.23
C ASP A 25 60.67 -38.47 15.99
N LEU A 26 61.06 -37.59 15.06
CA LEU A 26 60.54 -37.42 13.71
C LEU A 26 60.85 -38.64 12.82
N PRO A 27 59.92 -39.01 11.92
CA PRO A 27 60.33 -39.35 10.56
C PRO A 27 59.55 -38.58 9.48
N VAL A 28 60.31 -38.26 8.44
CA VAL A 28 59.97 -37.49 7.24
C VAL A 28 58.74 -38.07 6.53
N THR A 29 57.74 -37.24 6.23
CA THR A 29 56.61 -37.55 5.33
C THR A 29 56.66 -36.59 4.13
N PRO A 30 56.56 -37.09 2.88
CA PRO A 30 56.76 -36.28 1.68
C PRO A 30 55.65 -35.23 1.46
N ALA A 31 56.03 -34.17 0.74
CA ALA A 31 55.19 -33.05 0.30
C ALA A 31 53.98 -33.49 -0.56
N PRO A 32 52.89 -32.69 -0.60
CA PRO A 32 51.59 -33.14 -1.11
C PRO A 32 51.58 -33.23 -2.63
N THR A 33 50.89 -34.25 -3.16
CA THR A 33 50.50 -34.31 -4.57
C THR A 33 49.43 -33.26 -4.82
N SER A 34 49.78 -32.23 -5.60
CA SER A 34 48.85 -31.22 -6.10
C SER A 34 47.86 -31.86 -7.08
N GLN A 35 46.60 -31.98 -6.67
CA GLN A 35 45.50 -32.32 -7.58
C GLN A 35 44.96 -31.01 -8.17
N SER A 36 45.02 -30.90 -9.50
CA SER A 36 44.37 -29.82 -10.24
C SER A 36 42.85 -29.94 -10.06
N PRO A 37 42.12 -28.91 -9.62
CA PRO A 37 40.67 -28.95 -9.61
C PRO A 37 40.15 -29.00 -11.05
N GLU A 38 39.22 -29.93 -11.29
CA GLU A 38 38.38 -30.01 -12.48
C GLU A 38 37.52 -28.74 -12.59
N PRO A 39 37.27 -28.17 -13.78
CA PRO A 39 36.47 -26.97 -13.88
C PRO A 39 35.02 -27.29 -13.53
N GLU A 40 34.54 -26.74 -12.41
CA GLU A 40 33.11 -26.71 -12.07
C GLU A 40 32.37 -25.91 -13.16
N GLU A 41 31.56 -26.61 -13.95
CA GLU A 41 30.57 -25.99 -14.83
C GLU A 41 29.57 -25.21 -13.96
N SER A 42 29.60 -23.89 -14.07
CA SER A 42 28.61 -23.00 -13.47
C SER A 42 27.20 -23.39 -13.94
N PRO A 43 26.23 -23.58 -13.03
CA PRO A 43 24.85 -23.84 -13.41
C PRO A 43 24.32 -22.67 -14.25
N ILE A 44 23.79 -22.97 -15.44
CA ILE A 44 23.08 -21.99 -16.26
C ILE A 44 21.80 -21.62 -15.50
N GLU A 45 21.77 -20.43 -14.93
CA GLU A 45 20.62 -19.87 -14.23
C GLU A 45 19.48 -19.71 -15.24
N THR A 46 18.50 -20.63 -15.16
CA THR A 46 17.30 -20.57 -15.98
C THR A 46 16.50 -19.35 -15.52
N ALA A 47 16.51 -18.28 -16.31
CA ALA A 47 15.77 -17.06 -16.01
C ALA A 47 14.27 -17.41 -15.83
N THR A 48 13.75 -17.14 -14.64
CA THR A 48 12.31 -17.27 -14.35
C THR A 48 11.58 -16.17 -15.13
N PRO A 49 10.49 -16.48 -15.87
CA PRO A 49 9.76 -15.46 -16.59
C PRO A 49 9.21 -14.43 -15.60
N VAL A 50 9.57 -13.16 -15.81
CA VAL A 50 9.02 -12.03 -15.05
C VAL A 50 7.57 -11.86 -15.51
N VAL A 51 6.63 -12.28 -14.66
CA VAL A 51 5.20 -11.99 -14.88
C VAL A 51 5.00 -10.49 -14.68
N GLU A 52 4.59 -9.79 -15.73
CA GLU A 52 4.29 -8.37 -15.65
C GLU A 52 3.11 -8.15 -14.68
N ALA A 53 3.26 -7.19 -13.76
CA ALA A 53 2.21 -6.89 -12.80
C ALA A 53 0.96 -6.35 -13.51
N ALA A 54 -0.22 -6.79 -13.07
CA ALA A 54 -1.49 -6.39 -13.65
C ALA A 54 -1.69 -4.86 -13.60
N ARG A 55 -2.23 -4.29 -14.67
CA ARG A 55 -2.49 -2.83 -14.75
C ARG A 55 -3.54 -2.41 -13.70
N GLY A 56 -3.23 -1.36 -12.94
CA GLY A 56 -4.01 -0.92 -11.78
C GLY A 56 -3.60 -1.58 -10.47
N SER A 57 -2.60 -2.47 -10.48
CA SER A 57 -1.97 -2.97 -9.25
C SER A 57 -0.96 -1.97 -8.69
N ARG A 58 -0.52 -2.17 -7.44
CA ARG A 58 0.52 -1.34 -6.82
C ARG A 58 1.83 -1.30 -7.60
N ALA A 59 2.22 -2.42 -8.23
CA ALA A 59 3.45 -2.53 -9.00
C ALA A 59 3.30 -2.01 -10.45
N ASN A 60 2.08 -1.83 -10.94
CA ASN A 60 1.78 -1.27 -12.26
C ASN A 60 0.52 -0.38 -12.16
N PRO A 61 0.61 0.78 -11.49
CA PRO A 61 -0.55 1.63 -11.21
C PRO A 61 -1.06 2.26 -12.50
N LEU A 62 -2.33 2.67 -12.51
CA LEU A 62 -2.92 3.44 -13.60
C LEU A 62 -2.19 4.78 -13.78
N THR A 63 -2.11 5.24 -15.02
CA THR A 63 -1.74 6.63 -15.30
C THR A 63 -2.99 7.50 -15.21
N PRO A 64 -2.85 8.81 -14.92
CA PRO A 64 -3.98 9.73 -14.94
C PRO A 64 -4.82 9.61 -16.22
N GLY A 65 -6.14 9.57 -16.06
CA GLY A 65 -7.13 9.43 -17.13
C GLY A 65 -7.47 7.99 -17.51
N GLU A 66 -6.68 6.99 -17.12
CA GLU A 66 -7.07 5.59 -17.30
C GLU A 66 -8.19 5.19 -16.33
N SER A 67 -8.92 4.13 -16.69
CA SER A 67 -9.97 3.57 -15.85
C SER A 67 -9.84 2.05 -15.71
N ARG A 68 -10.19 1.56 -14.51
CA ARG A 68 -10.32 0.13 -14.22
C ARG A 68 -11.44 -0.14 -13.22
N LYS A 69 -12.11 -1.25 -13.44
CA LYS A 69 -12.99 -1.85 -12.45
C LYS A 69 -12.17 -2.30 -11.25
N ILE A 70 -12.65 -2.10 -10.03
CA ILE A 70 -11.91 -2.48 -8.81
C ILE A 70 -11.65 -4.00 -8.78
N SER A 71 -12.66 -4.77 -9.14
CA SER A 71 -12.62 -6.21 -9.33
C SER A 71 -13.77 -6.61 -10.27
N ASP A 72 -13.76 -7.84 -10.77
CA ASP A 72 -14.80 -8.32 -11.70
C ASP A 72 -16.21 -8.25 -11.09
N GLU A 73 -16.33 -8.42 -9.78
CA GLU A 73 -17.59 -8.38 -9.02
C GLU A 73 -17.95 -6.98 -8.49
N SER A 74 -17.01 -6.02 -8.55
CA SER A 74 -17.24 -4.68 -8.02
C SER A 74 -18.35 -3.94 -8.80
N ALA A 75 -19.06 -3.01 -8.16
CA ALA A 75 -19.93 -2.07 -8.87
C ALA A 75 -19.16 -0.85 -9.41
N PHE A 76 -17.86 -0.72 -9.09
CA PHE A 76 -17.11 0.52 -9.26
C PHE A 76 -16.02 0.40 -10.31
N THR A 77 -16.05 1.34 -11.26
CA THR A 77 -14.93 1.61 -12.17
C THR A 77 -14.30 2.94 -11.80
N VAL A 78 -13.03 2.88 -11.41
CA VAL A 78 -12.25 4.02 -10.90
C VAL A 78 -11.42 4.62 -12.02
N SER A 79 -11.38 5.94 -12.06
CA SER A 79 -10.42 6.73 -12.84
C SER A 79 -9.93 7.91 -11.99
N GLY A 80 -8.67 8.28 -12.17
CA GLY A 80 -8.04 9.39 -11.45
C GLY A 80 -7.47 10.44 -12.39
N GLY A 81 -7.56 11.71 -12.01
CA GLY A 81 -6.87 12.81 -12.67
C GLY A 81 -5.42 12.94 -12.21
N ALA A 82 -4.71 13.92 -12.79
CA ALA A 82 -3.37 14.28 -12.35
C ALA A 82 -3.41 14.84 -10.92
N THR A 83 -2.40 14.50 -10.11
CA THR A 83 -2.32 14.93 -8.72
C THR A 83 -1.81 16.37 -8.65
N THR A 84 -2.52 17.21 -7.89
CA THR A 84 -1.99 18.52 -7.51
C THR A 84 -1.09 18.35 -6.30
N PHE A 85 0.23 18.46 -6.47
CA PHE A 85 1.21 18.22 -5.40
C PHE A 85 1.37 19.36 -4.39
N ASP A 86 0.92 20.57 -4.75
CA ASP A 86 0.78 21.72 -3.85
C ASP A 86 -0.67 22.22 -3.93
N ALA A 87 -1.53 21.61 -3.13
CA ALA A 87 -2.95 21.92 -3.09
C ALA A 87 -3.30 23.02 -2.08
N TRP A 88 -2.34 23.52 -1.29
CA TRP A 88 -2.63 24.54 -0.28
C TRP A 88 -3.29 25.80 -0.85
N PRO A 89 -2.84 26.38 -1.98
CA PRO A 89 -3.51 27.54 -2.56
C PRO A 89 -4.99 27.28 -2.88
N THR A 90 -5.32 26.08 -3.38
CA THR A 90 -6.70 25.66 -3.67
C THR A 90 -7.52 25.49 -2.40
N VAL A 91 -6.94 24.83 -1.39
CA VAL A 91 -7.59 24.60 -0.08
C VAL A 91 -7.84 25.92 0.66
N GLN A 92 -6.90 26.84 0.64
CA GLN A 92 -7.05 28.16 1.27
C GLN A 92 -8.09 29.02 0.57
N ALA A 93 -8.20 28.92 -0.76
CA ALA A 93 -9.19 29.65 -1.54
C ALA A 93 -10.62 29.17 -1.27
N GLU A 94 -10.82 27.86 -1.04
CA GLU A 94 -12.14 27.30 -0.70
C GLU A 94 -12.62 27.80 0.67
N ASN A 95 -11.72 27.82 1.67
CA ASN A 95 -12.05 28.31 2.99
C ASN A 95 -10.83 28.95 3.65
N GLN A 96 -10.88 30.28 3.84
CA GLN A 96 -9.82 31.06 4.47
C GLN A 96 -9.54 30.66 5.93
N PHE A 97 -10.44 29.93 6.59
CA PHE A 97 -10.26 29.41 7.94
C PHE A 97 -9.53 28.06 7.98
N ASN A 98 -9.24 27.46 6.82
CA ASN A 98 -8.38 26.28 6.77
C ASN A 98 -6.99 26.62 7.30
N THR A 99 -6.34 25.62 7.91
CA THR A 99 -4.97 25.75 8.40
C THR A 99 -4.01 25.25 7.32
N PRO A 100 -2.85 25.91 7.10
CA PRO A 100 -1.82 25.40 6.17
C PRO A 100 -1.32 24.02 6.59
N PRO A 101 -0.72 23.23 5.66
CA PRO A 101 -0.06 21.99 6.04
C PRO A 101 1.02 22.27 7.09
N ALA A 102 1.18 21.35 8.05
CA ALA A 102 2.23 21.46 9.05
C ALA A 102 3.63 21.39 8.41
N ASP A 103 4.63 21.91 9.11
CA ASP A 103 6.03 21.92 8.65
C ASP A 103 6.48 20.51 8.19
N GLY A 104 7.11 20.46 7.02
CA GLY A 104 7.57 19.21 6.40
C GLY A 104 6.47 18.38 5.72
N ARG A 105 5.24 18.91 5.61
CA ARG A 105 4.13 18.25 4.89
C ARG A 105 3.62 19.13 3.75
N SER A 106 2.99 18.51 2.77
CA SER A 106 2.21 19.19 1.73
C SER A 106 0.80 18.66 1.70
N TYR A 107 -0.15 19.50 1.30
CA TYR A 107 -1.45 19.03 0.84
C TYR A 107 -1.34 18.59 -0.61
N ILE A 108 -1.72 17.36 -0.88
CA ILE A 108 -1.87 16.83 -2.23
C ILE A 108 -3.34 16.55 -2.50
N MET A 109 -3.77 16.81 -3.74
CA MET A 109 -5.17 16.66 -4.13
C MET A 109 -5.33 15.78 -5.36
N PHE A 110 -6.25 14.84 -5.27
CA PHE A 110 -6.56 13.84 -6.27
C PHE A 110 -7.97 14.03 -6.81
N PRO A 111 -8.11 14.37 -8.10
CA PRO A 111 -9.40 14.34 -8.78
C PRO A 111 -9.81 12.88 -8.99
N LEU A 112 -10.85 12.43 -8.31
CA LEU A 112 -11.40 11.07 -8.41
C LEU A 112 -12.67 11.07 -9.26
N SER A 113 -12.78 10.08 -10.13
CA SER A 113 -13.98 9.75 -10.90
C SER A 113 -14.35 8.28 -10.71
N VAL A 114 -15.60 8.01 -10.36
CA VAL A 114 -16.13 6.66 -10.13
C VAL A 114 -17.40 6.47 -10.95
N ALA A 115 -17.33 5.59 -11.95
CA ALA A 115 -18.50 5.11 -12.66
C ALA A 115 -19.15 3.95 -11.90
N ILE A 116 -20.46 4.03 -11.71
CA ILE A 116 -21.25 3.12 -10.89
C ILE A 116 -22.11 2.22 -11.78
N ASP A 117 -21.96 0.92 -11.60
CA ASP A 117 -22.81 -0.10 -12.22
C ASP A 117 -24.05 -0.35 -11.34
N TRP A 118 -25.12 0.39 -11.64
CA TRP A 118 -26.34 0.38 -10.85
C TRP A 118 -27.02 -1.00 -10.73
N PRO A 119 -27.15 -1.82 -11.78
CA PRO A 119 -27.59 -3.21 -11.66
C PRO A 119 -26.79 -4.03 -10.63
N THR A 120 -25.47 -3.85 -10.57
CA THR A 120 -24.63 -4.54 -9.58
C THR A 120 -24.92 -4.04 -8.17
N ILE A 121 -25.11 -2.73 -7.97
CA ILE A 121 -25.54 -2.16 -6.67
C ILE A 121 -26.89 -2.74 -6.24
N GLN A 122 -27.89 -2.77 -7.14
CA GLN A 122 -29.22 -3.31 -6.82
C GLN A 122 -29.16 -4.80 -6.46
N LYS A 123 -28.34 -5.57 -7.18
CA LYS A 123 -28.11 -6.97 -6.86
C LYS A 123 -27.48 -7.13 -5.48
N GLN A 124 -26.43 -6.38 -5.18
CA GLN A 124 -25.76 -6.42 -3.88
C GLN A 124 -26.70 -6.05 -2.73
N ALA A 125 -27.51 -5.00 -2.90
CA ALA A 125 -28.55 -4.61 -1.95
C ALA A 125 -29.64 -5.70 -1.78
N ALA A 126 -30.02 -6.38 -2.85
CA ALA A 126 -30.97 -7.49 -2.72
C ALA A 126 -30.36 -8.68 -1.97
N ASP A 127 -29.08 -9.00 -2.24
CA ASP A 127 -28.35 -10.10 -1.61
C ASP A 127 -28.08 -9.83 -0.11
N ASP A 128 -27.94 -8.57 0.31
CA ASP A 128 -27.77 -8.15 1.71
C ASP A 128 -29.09 -7.87 2.47
N GLY A 129 -30.23 -7.93 1.77
CA GLY A 129 -31.55 -7.67 2.33
C GLY A 129 -31.90 -6.19 2.53
N SER A 130 -31.17 -5.28 1.89
CA SER A 130 -31.44 -3.83 1.86
C SER A 130 -32.18 -3.40 0.58
N THR A 131 -32.39 -2.08 0.46
CA THR A 131 -33.08 -1.47 -0.69
C THR A 131 -32.30 -0.26 -1.18
N THR A 132 -32.35 0.02 -2.48
CA THR A 132 -31.72 1.21 -3.09
C THR A 132 -32.66 2.41 -3.20
N ASP A 133 -33.83 2.39 -2.54
CA ASP A 133 -34.88 3.41 -2.67
C ASP A 133 -34.43 4.80 -2.22
N GLY A 134 -33.45 4.87 -1.30
CA GLY A 134 -32.83 6.11 -0.83
C GLY A 134 -31.65 6.59 -1.66
N GLY A 135 -31.31 5.91 -2.75
CA GLY A 135 -30.09 6.12 -3.51
C GLY A 135 -28.87 5.43 -2.88
N PHE A 136 -27.73 5.54 -3.57
CA PHE A 136 -26.47 4.91 -3.16
C PHE A 136 -25.37 5.95 -2.92
N SER A 137 -24.75 5.92 -1.74
CA SER A 137 -23.65 6.80 -1.35
C SER A 137 -22.29 6.15 -1.60
N ALA A 138 -21.72 6.37 -2.79
CA ALA A 138 -20.46 5.78 -3.20
C ALA A 138 -19.28 6.15 -2.28
N GLN A 139 -19.32 7.35 -1.69
CA GLN A 139 -18.28 7.84 -0.78
C GLN A 139 -18.10 7.00 0.48
N TYR A 140 -19.13 6.26 0.91
CA TYR A 140 -19.04 5.40 2.09
C TYR A 140 -18.69 3.94 1.75
N SER A 141 -18.68 3.59 0.46
CA SER A 141 -18.35 2.24 -0.01
C SER A 141 -16.92 2.12 -0.54
N LEU A 142 -16.22 3.25 -0.63
CA LEU A 142 -14.86 3.35 -1.12
C LEU A 142 -13.98 4.03 -0.08
N THR A 143 -12.80 3.46 0.15
CA THR A 143 -11.71 4.11 0.87
C THR A 143 -10.72 4.65 -0.15
N VAL A 144 -10.31 5.89 0.02
CA VAL A 144 -9.30 6.54 -0.83
C VAL A 144 -8.16 7.00 0.07
N ALA A 145 -6.93 6.63 -0.29
CA ALA A 145 -5.74 7.01 0.47
C ALA A 145 -4.56 7.26 -0.47
N PHE A 146 -3.56 7.98 0.03
CA PHE A 146 -2.26 8.12 -0.62
C PHE A 146 -1.25 7.18 0.01
N VAL A 147 -0.55 6.38 -0.79
CA VAL A 147 0.53 5.49 -0.36
C VAL A 147 1.86 6.15 -0.72
N GLY A 148 2.61 6.54 0.31
CA GLY A 148 3.94 7.12 0.16
C GLY A 148 5.00 6.07 -0.24
N THR A 149 6.19 6.55 -0.61
CA THR A 149 7.35 5.69 -0.93
C THR A 149 7.90 4.93 0.27
N ASP A 150 7.55 5.34 1.47
CA ASP A 150 7.77 4.61 2.72
C ASP A 150 6.83 3.40 2.91
N GLY A 151 5.85 3.24 2.01
CA GLY A 151 4.87 2.18 2.02
C GLY A 151 3.73 2.37 3.03
N ILE A 152 3.63 3.56 3.62
CA ILE A 152 2.58 3.93 4.56
C ILE A 152 1.44 4.63 3.80
N SER A 153 0.20 4.34 4.21
CA SER A 153 -0.99 5.04 3.72
C SER A 153 -1.31 6.28 4.56
N TYR A 154 -1.66 7.37 3.89
CA TYR A 154 -2.04 8.66 4.43
C TYR A 154 -3.46 9.01 3.98
N GLY A 155 -4.23 9.68 4.86
CA GLY A 155 -5.59 10.15 4.57
C GLY A 155 -6.66 9.67 5.55
N SER A 156 -6.31 8.81 6.50
CA SER A 156 -7.23 8.29 7.54
C SER A 156 -7.00 8.90 8.92
N ASN A 157 -5.86 9.56 9.15
CA ASN A 157 -5.54 10.19 10.43
C ASN A 157 -5.97 11.66 10.43
N GLU A 158 -6.24 12.21 11.62
CA GLU A 158 -6.57 13.63 11.79
C GLU A 158 -5.47 14.55 11.22
N ALA A 159 -4.20 14.19 11.40
CA ALA A 159 -3.05 14.93 10.85
C ALA A 159 -2.98 14.92 9.31
N ASP A 160 -3.71 14.03 8.65
CA ASP A 160 -3.74 13.90 7.19
C ASP A 160 -4.88 14.73 6.56
N TYR A 161 -5.75 15.35 7.37
CA TYR A 161 -6.89 16.11 6.89
C TYR A 161 -6.49 17.50 6.36
N CYS A 162 -7.10 17.93 5.24
CA CYS A 162 -6.80 19.21 4.61
C CYS A 162 -7.74 20.36 5.02
N GLY A 163 -8.80 20.09 5.81
CA GLY A 163 -9.88 21.05 6.02
C GLY A 163 -10.96 20.96 4.95
N VAL A 164 -11.67 22.07 4.72
CA VAL A 164 -12.72 22.15 3.69
C VAL A 164 -12.07 22.27 2.31
N ILE A 165 -12.45 21.40 1.37
CA ILE A 165 -11.89 21.36 0.02
C ILE A 165 -12.98 21.50 -1.04
N PRO A 166 -12.65 22.04 -2.23
CA PRO A 166 -13.64 22.17 -3.29
C PRO A 166 -14.04 20.79 -3.80
N ASN A 167 -15.33 20.58 -4.06
CA ASN A 167 -15.88 19.33 -4.58
C ASN A 167 -15.45 18.09 -3.77
N ASP A 168 -15.42 18.18 -2.45
CA ASP A 168 -15.00 17.09 -1.56
C ASP A 168 -15.72 15.78 -1.90
N TRP A 169 -14.96 14.71 -2.15
CA TRP A 169 -15.46 13.35 -2.37
C TRP A 169 -16.40 12.90 -1.25
N MET A 170 -16.13 13.28 0.00
CA MET A 170 -16.97 12.92 1.14
C MET A 170 -18.31 13.65 1.17
N SER A 171 -18.47 14.69 0.34
CA SER A 171 -19.67 15.51 0.22
C SER A 171 -20.48 15.22 -1.05
N VAL A 172 -20.15 14.17 -1.81
CA VAL A 172 -20.92 13.79 -3.00
C VAL A 172 -22.30 13.25 -2.62
N ASN A 173 -23.31 13.58 -3.42
CA ASN A 173 -24.69 13.17 -3.17
C ASN A 173 -24.93 11.69 -3.52
N PRO A 174 -25.93 11.05 -2.91
CA PRO A 174 -26.39 9.72 -3.34
C PRO A 174 -26.82 9.72 -4.81
N VAL A 175 -26.57 8.61 -5.50
CA VAL A 175 -26.99 8.38 -6.89
C VAL A 175 -28.17 7.41 -6.97
N PHE A 176 -28.97 7.47 -8.04
CA PHE A 176 -30.17 6.64 -8.23
C PHE A 176 -30.14 5.80 -9.51
N ASP A 177 -29.10 5.96 -10.33
CA ASP A 177 -28.90 5.30 -11.61
C ASP A 177 -27.41 5.10 -11.90
N SER A 178 -27.10 4.55 -13.07
CA SER A 178 -25.73 4.45 -13.55
C SER A 178 -25.18 5.85 -13.81
N ALA A 179 -24.46 6.37 -12.82
CA ALA A 179 -23.85 7.68 -12.84
C ALA A 179 -22.33 7.57 -12.72
N THR A 180 -21.64 8.60 -13.21
CA THR A 180 -20.24 8.86 -12.86
C THR A 180 -20.22 9.96 -11.82
N VAL A 181 -19.69 9.65 -10.65
CA VAL A 181 -19.53 10.60 -9.55
C VAL A 181 -18.09 11.10 -9.55
N THR A 182 -17.90 12.40 -9.44
CA THR A 182 -16.58 13.03 -9.38
C THR A 182 -16.43 13.83 -8.11
N GLY A 183 -15.23 13.80 -7.52
CA GLY A 183 -14.89 14.62 -6.36
C GLY A 183 -13.39 14.71 -6.17
N ASN A 184 -12.95 15.59 -5.28
CA ASN A 184 -11.56 15.72 -4.89
C ASN A 184 -11.33 14.98 -3.57
N VAL A 185 -10.21 14.27 -3.49
CA VAL A 185 -9.66 13.75 -2.24
C VAL A 185 -8.39 14.52 -1.94
N CYS A 186 -8.30 15.09 -0.73
CA CYS A 186 -7.11 15.79 -0.29
C CYS A 186 -6.47 15.06 0.89
N VAL A 187 -5.14 14.96 0.85
CA VAL A 187 -4.34 14.33 1.89
C VAL A 187 -3.16 15.24 2.24
N SER A 188 -2.91 15.45 3.53
CA SER A 188 -1.63 15.94 4.01
C SER A 188 -0.66 14.77 4.12
N ALA A 189 0.51 14.88 3.50
CA ALA A 189 1.55 13.86 3.56
C ALA A 189 2.94 14.48 3.74
N PRO A 190 3.89 13.78 4.38
CA PRO A 190 5.27 14.25 4.47
C PRO A 190 5.89 14.46 3.09
N THR A 191 6.55 15.59 2.87
CA THR A 191 7.04 15.97 1.54
C THR A 191 8.05 14.97 0.97
N GLN A 192 8.81 14.30 1.83
CA GLN A 192 9.81 13.31 1.41
C GLN A 192 9.24 12.02 0.85
N VAL A 193 7.96 11.69 1.13
CA VAL A 193 7.33 10.43 0.67
C VAL A 193 6.38 10.60 -0.50
N ILE A 194 6.11 11.86 -0.90
CA ILE A 194 5.19 12.19 -1.99
C ILE A 194 5.75 11.78 -3.37
N PRO A 195 7.01 12.11 -3.74
CA PRO A 195 7.52 11.80 -5.08
C PRO A 195 7.55 10.30 -5.33
N GLY A 196 6.81 9.83 -6.34
CA GLY A 196 6.71 8.40 -6.68
C GLY A 196 5.69 7.61 -5.85
N GLY A 197 4.89 8.28 -5.02
CA GLY A 197 3.75 7.65 -4.35
C GLY A 197 2.57 7.36 -5.30
N THR A 198 1.53 6.74 -4.75
CA THR A 198 0.35 6.31 -5.51
C THR A 198 -0.93 6.57 -4.72
N TRP A 199 -2.02 6.87 -5.40
CA TRP A 199 -3.36 6.81 -4.81
C TRP A 199 -3.85 5.37 -4.85
N VAL A 200 -4.54 4.95 -3.79
CA VAL A 200 -5.27 3.68 -3.74
C VAL A 200 -6.74 3.97 -3.52
N VAL A 201 -7.59 3.33 -4.31
CA VAL A 201 -9.03 3.31 -4.15
C VAL A 201 -9.45 1.87 -3.91
N SER A 202 -9.97 1.57 -2.72
CA SER A 202 -10.38 0.23 -2.34
C SER A 202 -11.84 0.16 -1.94
N ASN A 203 -12.48 -0.99 -2.17
CA ASN A 203 -13.82 -1.27 -1.69
C ASN A 203 -13.80 -1.87 -0.27
N VAL A 204 -14.98 -2.15 0.28
CA VAL A 204 -15.16 -2.69 1.64
C VAL A 204 -14.58 -4.09 1.88
N VAL A 205 -14.26 -4.84 0.81
CA VAL A 205 -13.60 -6.16 0.88
C VAL A 205 -12.10 -6.10 0.61
N ASN A 206 -11.53 -4.90 0.49
CA ASN A 206 -10.11 -4.61 0.23
C ASN A 206 -9.60 -4.97 -1.17
N ASP A 207 -10.48 -5.21 -2.14
CA ASP A 207 -10.05 -5.11 -3.54
C ASP A 207 -9.69 -3.66 -3.83
N ALA A 208 -8.65 -3.43 -4.66
CA ALA A 208 -8.10 -2.11 -4.84
C ALA A 208 -7.58 -1.86 -6.26
N VAL A 209 -7.69 -0.59 -6.68
CA VAL A 209 -7.02 -0.04 -7.85
C VAL A 209 -6.06 1.05 -7.39
N PHE A 210 -4.85 1.03 -7.95
CA PHE A 210 -3.81 2.02 -7.73
C PHE A 210 -3.72 2.96 -8.92
N VAL A 211 -3.59 4.25 -8.64
CA VAL A 211 -3.35 5.31 -9.63
C VAL A 211 -2.05 6.02 -9.28
N ALA A 212 -1.17 6.21 -10.23
CA ALA A 212 0.09 6.90 -10.02
C ALA A 212 -0.19 8.37 -9.66
N ALA A 213 0.48 8.87 -8.61
CA ALA A 213 0.49 10.31 -8.36
C ALA A 213 1.46 10.94 -9.36
N GLN A 214 0.92 11.55 -10.41
CA GLN A 214 1.62 12.20 -11.50
C GLN A 214 1.00 13.56 -11.79
#